data_AF-A0A2C1Z245-F1
#
_entry.id   AF-A0A2C1Z245-F1
#
_cell.length_a   1.000
_cell.length_b   1.000
_cell.length_c   1.000
_cell.angle_alpha   90.00
_cell.angle_beta   90.00
_cell.angle_gamma   90.00
#
_symmetry.space_group_name_H-M   'P 1'
#
loop_
_entity.id
_entity.type
_entity.pdbx_description
1 polymer ?
#
loop_
_entity_poly.entity_id
_entity_poly.type
_entity_poly.pdbx_seq_one_letter_code
_entity_poly.pdbx_strand_id
1 'polypeptide(L)'
;MFNSNSGDIYFQIDTLLISQTHILIIEAKNIIGTLCFDHVFNQLIRNNLDGTEESFEDPRTQCRRLQSLLTRWLIQHKLHFLPIDYLIFFKSTNKTILKTTGTNTDTTRISKGRDLFNKIEDCEKRYKQVKIQPEKLHEIAHFLLSKHNPKPIDILKEYDLTETDLHYGVQCPSCNHVPMDYQRGNWICLKCSQPFKTGHIEAIKDYFLLIKPTITNHECQTILHLPTSDITRKVLISLNLPTTGHTKNRLYHQWLGSQSYLILEEQLLKQNQIQRR
;
A
#
# COMPACT_ATOMS: atom_id res chain seq x y z
N MET A 1 7.26 3.38 1.32
CA MET A 1 8.58 3.93 0.98
C MET A 1 9.29 4.39 2.24
N PHE A 2 10.62 4.27 2.29
CA PHE A 2 11.48 4.77 3.37
C PHE A 2 12.31 5.97 2.88
N ASN A 3 12.58 6.95 3.75
CA ASN A 3 13.36 8.16 3.43
C ASN A 3 14.75 8.09 4.08
N SER A 4 15.82 8.32 3.31
CA SER A 4 17.16 8.58 3.84
C SER A 4 17.40 10.08 4.01
N ASN A 5 17.69 10.56 5.23
CA ASN A 5 17.92 12.00 5.50
C ASN A 5 19.21 12.60 4.88
N SER A 6 19.96 11.83 4.07
CA SER A 6 21.19 12.25 3.40
C SER A 6 20.99 12.59 1.91
N GLY A 7 19.74 12.75 1.47
CA GLY A 7 19.32 13.06 0.10
C GLY A 7 18.00 12.33 -0.20
N ASP A 8 17.11 12.93 -1.00
CA ASP A 8 15.73 12.51 -1.32
C ASP A 8 15.59 11.13 -2.02
N ILE A 9 16.28 10.10 -1.51
CA ILE A 9 16.24 8.75 -2.05
C ILE A 9 15.18 7.97 -1.29
N TYR A 10 14.01 7.88 -1.91
CA TYR A 10 12.98 6.96 -1.51
C TYR A 10 13.24 5.58 -2.11
N PHE A 11 13.03 4.54 -1.30
CA PHE A 11 13.02 3.16 -1.79
C PHE A 11 11.79 2.40 -1.35
N GLN A 12 11.34 1.51 -2.24
CA GLN A 12 10.20 0.62 -2.03
C GLN A 12 10.71 -0.79 -1.76
N ILE A 13 10.06 -1.47 -0.82
CA ILE A 13 10.25 -2.89 -0.55
C ILE A 13 8.86 -3.52 -0.67
N ASP A 14 8.73 -4.50 -1.56
CA ASP A 14 7.46 -5.19 -1.79
C ASP A 14 7.03 -6.03 -0.60
N THR A 15 7.97 -6.78 -0.03
CA THR A 15 7.74 -7.61 1.15
C THR A 15 9.01 -7.68 1.99
N LEU A 16 8.84 -7.53 3.31
CA LEU A 16 9.91 -7.61 4.27
C LEU A 16 9.52 -8.61 5.36
N LEU A 17 10.26 -9.71 5.46
CA LEU A 17 10.12 -10.68 6.54
C LEU A 17 11.19 -10.39 7.59
N ILE A 18 10.79 -10.28 8.84
CA ILE A 18 11.69 -9.98 9.96
C ILE A 18 11.58 -11.14 10.95
N SER A 19 12.74 -11.71 11.29
CA SER A 19 12.87 -12.77 12.29
C SER A 19 13.88 -12.37 13.35
N GLN A 20 14.08 -13.21 14.36
CA GLN A 20 15.10 -12.98 15.39
C GLN A 20 16.55 -13.20 14.88
N THR A 21 16.72 -13.78 13.70
CA THR A 21 18.04 -14.17 13.17
C THR A 21 18.47 -13.34 11.97
N HIS A 22 17.51 -12.84 11.17
CA HIS A 22 17.76 -12.07 9.96
C HIS A 22 16.52 -11.29 9.48
N ILE A 23 16.75 -10.37 8.55
CA ILE A 23 15.73 -9.68 7.75
C ILE A 23 15.81 -10.21 6.32
N LEU A 24 14.67 -10.55 5.72
CA LEU A 24 14.58 -11.07 4.36
C LEU A 24 13.70 -10.16 3.50
N ILE A 25 14.31 -9.55 2.48
CA ILE A 25 13.61 -8.82 1.43
C ILE A 25 13.05 -9.84 0.44
N ILE A 26 11.76 -9.78 0.12
CA ILE A 26 11.14 -10.67 -0.86
C ILE A 26 10.60 -9.82 -2.02
N GLU A 27 11.20 -9.98 -3.19
CA GLU A 27 10.86 -9.27 -4.43
C GLU A 27 10.07 -10.19 -5.36
N ALA A 28 8.89 -9.74 -5.78
CA ALA A 28 8.02 -10.52 -6.66
C ALA A 28 8.07 -9.98 -8.09
N LYS A 29 8.46 -10.82 -9.05
CA LYS A 29 8.41 -10.46 -10.49
C LYS A 29 7.20 -11.08 -11.16
N ASN A 30 6.42 -10.25 -11.85
CA ASN A 30 5.30 -10.66 -12.68
C ASN A 30 5.65 -10.52 -14.17
N ILE A 31 6.60 -11.31 -14.63
CA ILE A 31 7.07 -11.29 -16.03
C ILE A 31 6.85 -12.68 -16.63
N ILE A 32 6.10 -12.73 -17.73
CA ILE A 32 5.80 -13.94 -18.50
C ILE A 32 6.81 -14.08 -19.64
N GLY A 33 7.06 -15.30 -20.12
CA GLY A 33 7.92 -15.58 -21.28
C GLY A 33 9.22 -16.29 -20.91
N THR A 34 10.11 -16.39 -21.89
CA THR A 34 11.46 -16.92 -21.68
C THR A 34 12.37 -15.78 -21.24
N LEU A 35 12.85 -15.86 -20.00
CA LEU A 35 13.69 -14.85 -19.37
C LEU A 35 15.10 -15.39 -19.22
N CYS A 36 16.06 -14.71 -19.83
CA CYS A 36 17.47 -15.04 -19.76
C CYS A 36 18.19 -14.04 -18.84
N PHE A 37 18.79 -14.56 -17.77
CA PHE A 37 19.71 -13.77 -16.95
C PHE A 37 21.04 -13.63 -17.68
N ASP A 38 21.35 -12.41 -18.08
CA ASP A 38 22.63 -12.05 -18.69
C ASP A 38 23.58 -11.49 -17.63
N HIS A 39 24.64 -12.25 -17.34
CA HIS A 39 25.63 -11.89 -16.32
C HIS A 39 26.69 -10.91 -16.81
N VAL A 40 26.89 -10.80 -18.12
CA VAL A 40 27.91 -9.91 -18.67
C VAL A 40 27.49 -8.47 -18.44
N PHE A 41 26.23 -8.16 -18.75
CA PHE A 41 25.69 -6.80 -18.62
C PHE A 41 24.76 -6.61 -17.42
N ASN A 42 24.53 -7.66 -16.60
CA ASN A 42 23.61 -7.64 -15.45
C ASN A 42 22.21 -7.17 -15.84
N GLN A 43 21.61 -7.83 -16.82
CA GLN A 43 20.27 -7.55 -17.32
C GLN A 43 19.44 -8.83 -17.41
N LEU A 44 18.12 -8.66 -17.44
CA LEU A 44 17.17 -9.74 -17.66
C LEU A 44 16.53 -9.55 -19.03
N ILE A 45 16.77 -10.48 -19.95
CA ILE A 45 16.29 -10.37 -21.33
C ILE A 45 15.06 -11.27 -21.48
N ARG A 46 13.95 -10.71 -21.99
CA ARG A 46 12.78 -11.50 -22.41
C ARG A 46 12.84 -11.72 -23.91
N ASN A 47 12.79 -13.00 -24.30
CA ASN A 47 12.67 -13.39 -25.70
C ASN A 47 11.19 -13.59 -26.02
N ASN A 48 10.65 -12.75 -26.90
CA ASN A 48 9.27 -12.80 -27.34
C ASN A 48 9.08 -13.87 -28.44
N LEU A 49 7.84 -14.30 -28.64
CA LEU A 49 7.51 -15.34 -29.63
C LEU A 49 7.72 -14.87 -31.08
N ASP A 50 7.66 -13.56 -31.32
CA ASP A 50 7.90 -12.91 -32.62
C ASP A 50 9.40 -12.74 -32.93
N GLY A 51 10.29 -13.20 -32.04
CA GLY A 51 11.74 -13.08 -32.19
C GLY A 51 12.33 -11.77 -31.69
N THR A 52 11.52 -10.85 -31.17
CA THR A 52 12.01 -9.61 -30.55
C THR A 52 12.55 -9.86 -29.14
N GLU A 53 13.47 -9.01 -28.70
CA GLU A 53 14.02 -9.03 -27.35
C GLU A 53 13.66 -7.75 -26.59
N GLU A 54 13.31 -7.90 -25.33
CA GLU A 54 13.09 -6.80 -24.40
C GLU A 54 14.04 -6.94 -23.20
N SER A 55 14.79 -5.88 -22.89
CA SER A 55 15.70 -5.88 -21.74
C SER A 55 15.05 -5.22 -20.52
N PHE A 56 15.25 -5.84 -19.36
CA PHE A 56 14.84 -5.36 -18.04
C PHE A 56 16.05 -5.23 -17.13
N GLU A 57 15.94 -4.37 -16.10
CA GLU A 57 16.90 -4.36 -14.98
C GLU A 57 16.97 -5.76 -14.36
N ASP A 58 18.19 -6.26 -14.10
CA ASP A 58 18.36 -7.53 -13.42
C ASP A 58 17.83 -7.44 -11.97
N PRO A 59 16.84 -8.28 -11.60
CA PRO A 59 16.26 -8.24 -10.26
C PRO A 59 17.28 -8.52 -9.15
N ARG A 60 18.39 -9.21 -9.44
CA ARG A 60 19.50 -9.41 -8.49
C ARG A 60 20.21 -8.11 -8.17
N THR A 61 20.45 -7.28 -9.18
CA THR A 61 21.07 -5.97 -9.02
C THR A 61 20.13 -5.03 -8.27
N GLN A 62 18.84 -5.05 -8.63
CA GLN A 62 17.80 -4.30 -7.91
C GLN A 62 17.73 -4.70 -6.42
N CYS A 63 17.72 -6.00 -6.10
CA CYS A 63 17.65 -6.47 -4.71
C CYS A 63 18.92 -6.14 -3.91
N ARG A 64 20.12 -6.27 -4.51
CA ARG A 64 21.38 -5.86 -3.88
C ARG A 64 21.38 -4.36 -3.54
N ARG A 65 20.83 -3.53 -4.44
CA ARG A 65 20.65 -2.10 -4.20
C ARG A 65 19.68 -1.85 -3.05
N LEU A 66 18.54 -2.52 -3.02
CA LEU A 66 17.57 -2.43 -1.91
C LEU A 66 18.16 -2.88 -0.57
N GLN A 67 18.89 -3.98 -0.55
CA GLN A 67 19.62 -4.48 0.62
C GLN A 67 20.61 -3.43 1.17
N SER A 68 21.39 -2.80 0.28
CA SER A 68 22.33 -1.71 0.66
C SER A 68 21.61 -0.48 1.21
N LEU A 69 20.49 -0.07 0.59
CA LEU A 69 19.69 1.06 1.05
C LEU A 69 19.08 0.79 2.42
N LEU A 70 18.44 -0.37 2.61
CA LEU A 70 17.86 -0.75 3.90
C LEU A 70 18.92 -0.89 4.99
N THR A 71 20.08 -1.46 4.66
CA THR A 71 21.22 -1.56 5.60
C THR A 71 21.64 -0.19 6.10
N ARG A 72 21.92 0.74 5.18
CA ARG A 72 22.30 2.12 5.53
C ARG A 72 21.22 2.82 6.35
N TRP A 73 19.97 2.65 5.97
CA TRP A 73 18.83 3.23 6.68
C TRP A 73 18.71 2.72 8.13
N LEU A 74 18.84 1.40 8.33
CA LEU A 74 18.83 0.81 9.67
C LEU A 74 20.04 1.25 10.50
N ILE A 75 21.23 1.40 9.90
CA ILE A 75 22.43 1.92 10.60
C ILE A 75 22.17 3.35 11.08
N GLN A 76 21.63 4.22 10.21
CA GLN A 76 21.31 5.61 10.53
C GLN A 76 20.32 5.72 11.70
N HIS A 77 19.37 4.79 11.79
CA HIS A 77 18.40 4.74 12.88
C HIS A 77 18.84 3.90 14.09
N LYS A 78 20.09 3.40 14.13
CA LYS A 78 20.63 2.55 15.20
C LYS A 78 19.84 1.25 15.41
N LEU A 79 19.29 0.71 14.31
CA LEU A 79 18.49 -0.52 14.28
C LEU A 79 19.15 -1.67 13.50
N HIS A 80 20.44 -1.55 13.17
CA HIS A 80 21.17 -2.56 12.42
C HIS A 80 21.68 -3.71 13.30
N PHE A 81 20.76 -4.57 13.76
CA PHE A 81 21.06 -5.74 14.60
C PHE A 81 21.11 -7.07 13.84
N LEU A 82 20.46 -7.10 12.67
CA LEU A 82 20.22 -8.31 11.92
C LEU A 82 20.92 -8.27 10.56
N PRO A 83 21.47 -9.40 10.07
CA PRO A 83 21.86 -9.52 8.69
C PRO A 83 20.61 -9.37 7.81
N ILE A 84 20.79 -8.72 6.66
CA ILE A 84 19.75 -8.55 5.65
C ILE A 84 20.09 -9.46 4.49
N ASP A 85 19.12 -10.22 4.02
CA ASP A 85 19.22 -11.02 2.80
C ASP A 85 18.03 -10.71 1.87
N TYR A 86 18.03 -11.29 0.67
CA TYR A 86 16.95 -11.13 -0.28
C TYR A 86 16.59 -12.42 -1.01
N LEU A 87 15.35 -12.48 -1.49
CA LEU A 87 14.80 -13.57 -2.28
C LEU A 87 13.96 -12.98 -3.41
N ILE A 88 14.20 -13.46 -4.63
CA ILE A 88 13.45 -13.09 -5.83
C ILE A 88 12.61 -14.28 -6.24
N PHE A 89 11.32 -14.05 -6.51
CA PHE A 89 10.47 -15.08 -7.09
C PHE A 89 9.65 -14.58 -8.26
N PHE A 90 9.45 -15.45 -9.24
CA PHE A 90 8.60 -15.19 -10.40
C PHE A 90 7.20 -15.78 -10.17
N LYS A 91 6.17 -14.93 -10.13
CA LYS A 91 4.79 -15.30 -9.78
C LYS A 91 4.23 -16.37 -10.73
N SER A 92 4.50 -16.23 -12.03
CA SER A 92 3.99 -17.13 -13.05
C SER A 92 4.85 -18.41 -13.14
N THR A 93 4.45 -19.47 -12.43
CA THR A 93 5.18 -20.73 -12.42
C THR A 93 5.25 -21.41 -13.80
N ASN A 94 4.16 -21.36 -14.58
CA ASN A 94 4.04 -22.13 -15.82
C ASN A 94 4.32 -21.31 -17.08
N LYS A 95 4.09 -19.99 -17.06
CA LYS A 95 4.32 -19.13 -18.24
C LYS A 95 5.69 -18.46 -18.24
N THR A 96 6.49 -18.66 -17.19
CA THR A 96 7.84 -18.09 -17.08
C THR A 96 8.89 -19.19 -17.15
N ILE A 97 9.80 -19.09 -18.11
CA ILE A 97 10.93 -20.00 -18.29
C ILE A 97 12.19 -19.22 -17.95
N LEU A 98 12.92 -19.63 -16.91
CA LEU A 98 14.16 -18.99 -16.50
C LEU A 98 15.35 -19.69 -17.15
N LYS A 99 16.20 -18.93 -17.82
CA LYS A 99 17.46 -19.33 -18.44
C LYS A 99 18.58 -18.44 -17.93
N THR A 100 19.82 -18.85 -18.16
CA THR A 100 20.99 -18.11 -17.70
C THR A 100 22.12 -18.21 -18.72
N THR A 101 22.89 -17.14 -18.89
CA THR A 101 24.13 -17.18 -19.68
C THR A 101 25.30 -17.65 -18.79
N GLY A 102 25.87 -18.82 -19.08
CA GLY A 102 27.02 -19.35 -18.34
C GLY A 102 26.70 -20.33 -17.20
N THR A 103 27.74 -20.91 -16.62
CA THR A 103 27.65 -22.10 -15.74
C THR A 103 27.61 -21.79 -14.23
N ASN A 104 27.98 -20.58 -13.80
CA ASN A 104 28.18 -20.23 -12.38
C ASN A 104 27.14 -19.23 -11.83
N THR A 105 25.87 -19.39 -12.22
CA THR A 105 24.81 -18.49 -11.75
C THR A 105 24.38 -18.87 -10.33
N ASP A 106 24.61 -17.98 -9.37
CA ASP A 106 23.99 -18.11 -8.04
C ASP A 106 22.47 -17.94 -8.18
N THR A 107 21.76 -19.08 -8.19
CA THR A 107 20.30 -19.17 -8.20
C THR A 107 19.74 -19.45 -6.80
N THR A 108 20.56 -19.41 -5.75
CA THR A 108 20.11 -19.72 -4.39
C THR A 108 18.97 -18.80 -3.93
N ARG A 109 18.99 -17.54 -4.39
CA ARG A 109 17.99 -16.49 -4.09
C ARG A 109 16.97 -16.25 -5.20
N ILE A 110 16.87 -17.17 -6.18
CA ILE A 110 15.91 -17.05 -7.27
C ILE A 110 15.03 -18.30 -7.29
N SER A 111 13.73 -18.10 -7.47
CA SER A 111 12.78 -19.21 -7.56
C SER A 111 11.56 -18.88 -8.43
N LYS A 112 10.81 -19.93 -8.77
CA LYS A 112 9.42 -19.78 -9.21
C LYS A 112 8.51 -19.70 -7.98
N GLY A 113 7.32 -19.14 -8.13
CA GLY A 113 6.37 -18.98 -7.01
C GLY A 113 6.08 -20.26 -6.23
N ARG A 114 6.01 -21.42 -6.90
CA ARG A 114 5.80 -22.73 -6.23
C ARG A 114 6.92 -23.13 -5.25
N ASP A 115 8.14 -22.60 -5.44
CA ASP A 115 9.32 -22.98 -4.68
C ASP A 115 9.69 -21.90 -3.63
N LEU A 116 8.85 -20.86 -3.47
CA LEU A 116 9.10 -19.72 -2.59
C LEU A 116 9.31 -20.15 -1.14
N PHE A 117 8.41 -20.97 -0.59
CA PHE A 117 8.49 -21.42 0.80
C PHE A 117 9.74 -22.26 1.06
N ASN A 118 10.11 -23.16 0.13
CA ASN A 118 11.35 -23.93 0.23
C ASN A 118 12.58 -23.01 0.29
N LYS A 119 12.60 -21.92 -0.50
CA LYS A 119 13.69 -20.94 -0.44
C LYS A 119 13.72 -20.13 0.84
N ILE A 120 12.57 -19.84 1.44
CA ILE A 120 12.50 -19.19 2.76
C ILE A 120 13.08 -20.13 3.81
N GLU A 121 12.70 -21.40 3.83
CA GLU A 121 13.27 -22.40 4.75
C GLU A 121 14.79 -22.56 4.57
N ASP A 122 15.27 -22.58 3.33
CA ASP A 122 16.71 -22.62 3.05
C ASP A 122 17.44 -21.36 3.55
N CYS A 123 16.77 -20.21 3.54
CA CYS A 123 17.28 -18.98 4.16
C CYS A 123 17.35 -19.11 5.68
N GLU A 124 16.30 -19.61 6.32
CA GLU A 124 16.28 -19.84 7.77
C GLU A 124 17.38 -20.82 8.21
N LYS A 125 17.62 -21.88 7.42
CA LYS A 125 18.73 -22.82 7.66
C LYS A 125 20.12 -22.15 7.59
N ARG A 126 20.30 -21.07 6.83
CA ARG A 126 21.55 -20.30 6.77
C ARG A 126 21.73 -19.37 7.97
N TYR A 127 20.64 -18.84 8.53
CA TYR A 127 20.67 -17.90 9.66
C TYR A 127 20.10 -18.54 10.93
N LYS A 128 20.89 -19.39 11.59
CA LYS A 128 20.45 -20.14 12.78
C LYS A 128 20.61 -19.40 14.10
N GLN A 129 21.51 -18.41 14.16
CA GLN A 129 21.83 -17.72 15.40
C GLN A 129 20.78 -16.64 15.70
N VAL A 130 20.08 -16.77 16.83
CA VAL A 130 19.24 -15.72 17.40
C VAL A 130 20.13 -14.54 17.79
N LYS A 131 19.81 -13.35 17.26
CA LYS A 131 20.58 -12.11 17.49
C LYS A 131 19.81 -11.06 18.28
N ILE A 132 18.48 -11.13 18.27
CA ILE A 132 17.61 -10.20 18.98
C ILE A 132 16.50 -10.95 19.72
N GLN A 133 15.99 -10.33 20.78
CA GLN A 133 14.83 -10.82 21.53
C GLN A 133 13.50 -10.40 20.85
N PRO A 134 12.37 -11.08 21.13
CA PRO A 134 11.06 -10.74 20.55
C PRO A 134 10.68 -9.26 20.70
N GLU A 135 10.97 -8.64 21.84
CA GLU A 135 10.62 -7.24 22.13
C GLU A 135 11.33 -6.30 21.15
N LYS A 136 12.60 -6.60 20.85
CA LYS A 136 13.39 -5.82 19.90
C LYS A 136 12.92 -6.03 18.46
N LEU A 137 12.43 -7.21 18.12
CA LEU A 137 11.80 -7.49 16.84
C LEU A 137 10.54 -6.63 16.65
N HIS A 138 9.67 -6.59 17.67
CA HIS A 138 8.48 -5.73 17.65
C HIS A 138 8.84 -4.25 17.57
N GLU A 139 9.86 -3.79 18.29
CA GLU A 139 10.36 -2.41 18.20
C GLU A 139 10.77 -2.05 16.76
N ILE A 140 11.56 -2.90 16.11
CA ILE A 140 11.99 -2.70 14.71
C ILE A 140 10.78 -2.67 13.77
N ALA A 141 9.85 -3.61 13.92
CA ALA A 141 8.65 -3.70 13.09
C ALA A 141 7.76 -2.45 13.23
N HIS A 142 7.47 -2.02 14.46
CA HIS A 142 6.71 -0.79 14.71
C HIS A 142 7.42 0.45 14.18
N PHE A 143 8.75 0.52 14.32
CA PHE A 143 9.52 1.62 13.78
C PHE A 143 9.44 1.68 12.25
N LEU A 144 9.61 0.55 11.56
CA LEU A 144 9.48 0.46 10.11
C LEU A 144 8.09 0.87 9.64
N LEU A 145 7.03 0.42 10.31
CA LEU A 145 5.65 0.82 10.03
C LEU A 145 5.44 2.32 10.25
N SER A 146 6.00 2.89 11.32
CA SER A 146 5.89 4.33 11.60
C SER A 146 6.60 5.22 10.57
N LYS A 147 7.60 4.66 9.86
CA LYS A 147 8.37 5.35 8.82
C LYS A 147 7.93 4.98 7.40
N HIS A 148 6.98 4.07 7.26
CA HIS A 148 6.41 3.72 5.98
C HIS A 148 5.51 4.84 5.48
N ASN A 149 5.88 5.43 4.34
CA ASN A 149 5.00 6.35 3.62
C ASN A 149 4.43 5.65 2.38
N PRO A 150 3.10 5.58 2.22
CA PRO A 150 2.49 5.14 0.97
C PRO A 150 3.03 5.95 -0.22
N LYS A 151 3.14 5.32 -1.39
CA LYS A 151 3.50 6.04 -2.61
C LYS A 151 2.34 6.99 -2.95
N PRO A 152 2.58 8.31 -3.09
CA PRO A 152 1.56 9.20 -3.61
C PRO A 152 1.33 8.78 -5.07
N ILE A 153 0.15 8.24 -5.34
CA ILE A 153 -0.31 7.90 -6.68
C ILE A 153 -1.42 8.89 -6.99
N ASP A 154 -1.24 9.63 -8.07
CA ASP A 154 -2.29 10.43 -8.64
C ASP A 154 -3.12 9.52 -9.55
N ILE A 155 -4.13 8.88 -8.95
CA ILE A 155 -4.98 7.88 -9.64
C ILE A 155 -5.63 8.49 -10.87
N LEU A 156 -6.02 9.77 -10.80
CA LEU A 156 -6.63 10.45 -11.94
C LEU A 156 -5.66 10.53 -13.11
N LYS A 157 -4.41 10.95 -12.87
CA LYS A 157 -3.39 10.96 -13.92
C LYS A 157 -3.00 9.57 -14.44
N GLU A 158 -2.97 8.56 -13.58
CA GLU A 158 -2.60 7.19 -14.00
C GLU A 158 -3.60 6.60 -15.00
N TYR A 159 -4.86 7.01 -14.92
CA TYR A 159 -5.94 6.53 -15.77
C TYR A 159 -6.45 7.57 -16.78
N ASP A 160 -5.73 8.67 -16.99
CA ASP A 160 -6.14 9.79 -17.86
C ASP A 160 -7.55 10.34 -17.53
N LEU A 161 -7.90 10.36 -16.25
CA LEU A 161 -9.15 10.88 -15.71
C LEU A 161 -8.97 12.31 -15.17
N THR A 162 -10.10 12.98 -15.03
CA THR A 162 -10.23 14.32 -14.45
C THR A 162 -11.26 14.30 -13.32
N GLU A 163 -11.30 15.36 -12.50
CA GLU A 163 -12.31 15.49 -11.45
C GLU A 163 -13.75 15.47 -12.00
N THR A 164 -13.95 15.80 -13.28
CA THR A 164 -15.28 15.75 -13.92
C THR A 164 -15.74 14.35 -14.28
N ASP A 165 -14.82 13.37 -14.33
CA ASP A 165 -15.16 11.96 -14.55
C ASP A 165 -15.66 11.27 -13.26
N LEU A 166 -15.54 11.96 -12.11
CA LEU A 166 -15.94 11.44 -10.82
C LEU A 166 -17.42 11.70 -10.54
N HIS A 167 -18.13 10.65 -10.15
CA HIS A 167 -19.48 10.77 -9.61
C HIS A 167 -19.43 11.09 -8.12
N TYR A 168 -19.73 12.35 -7.79
CA TYR A 168 -19.84 12.78 -6.40
C TYR A 168 -21.14 12.29 -5.74
N GLY A 169 -21.08 12.09 -4.43
CA GLY A 169 -22.19 11.66 -3.57
C GLY A 169 -21.93 10.31 -2.92
N VAL A 170 -22.87 9.89 -2.08
CA VAL A 170 -22.78 8.60 -1.40
C VAL A 170 -23.23 7.47 -2.34
N GLN A 171 -22.41 6.41 -2.45
CA GLN A 171 -22.75 5.21 -3.21
C GLN A 171 -23.60 4.24 -2.39
N CYS A 172 -24.67 3.73 -3.01
CA CYS A 172 -25.49 2.68 -2.42
C CYS A 172 -24.75 1.33 -2.42
N PRO A 173 -24.55 0.68 -1.26
CA PRO A 173 -23.83 -0.59 -1.18
C PRO A 173 -24.64 -1.76 -1.77
N SER A 174 -25.97 -1.62 -1.89
CA SER A 174 -26.84 -2.70 -2.38
C SER A 174 -26.94 -2.74 -3.91
N CYS A 175 -26.82 -1.59 -4.59
CA CYS A 175 -27.07 -1.51 -6.04
C CYS A 175 -26.11 -0.59 -6.80
N ASN A 176 -25.07 -0.06 -6.15
CA ASN A 176 -24.04 0.82 -6.71
C ASN A 176 -24.57 2.12 -7.36
N HIS A 177 -25.78 2.54 -7.00
CA HIS A 177 -26.31 3.83 -7.48
C HIS A 177 -25.65 4.98 -6.73
N VAL A 178 -25.27 6.02 -7.47
CA VAL A 178 -24.70 7.28 -6.99
C VAL A 178 -25.45 8.42 -7.69
N PRO A 179 -25.84 9.51 -6.99
CA PRO A 179 -25.76 9.71 -5.54
C PRO A 179 -26.96 9.13 -4.77
N MET A 180 -26.78 8.78 -3.50
CA MET A 180 -27.87 8.62 -2.54
C MET A 180 -28.32 9.98 -1.99
N ASP A 181 -29.60 10.11 -1.63
CA ASP A 181 -30.17 11.35 -1.09
C ASP A 181 -30.11 11.41 0.44
N TYR A 182 -29.82 12.57 1.01
CA TYR A 182 -29.71 12.72 2.47
C TYR A 182 -31.05 13.16 3.08
N GLN A 183 -31.69 12.24 3.79
CA GLN A 183 -33.00 12.46 4.40
C GLN A 183 -32.98 12.14 5.89
N ARG A 184 -33.26 13.16 6.72
CA ARG A 184 -33.47 13.02 8.18
C ARG A 184 -32.36 12.22 8.90
N GLY A 185 -31.10 12.39 8.51
CA GLY A 185 -29.97 11.70 9.14
C GLY A 185 -29.56 10.38 8.51
N ASN A 186 -30.20 9.96 7.42
CA ASN A 186 -29.85 8.75 6.67
C ASN A 186 -29.63 9.06 5.19
N TRP A 187 -28.80 8.26 4.53
CA TRP A 187 -28.67 8.25 3.08
C TRP A 187 -29.67 7.26 2.51
N ILE A 188 -30.54 7.67 1.58
CA ILE A 188 -31.57 6.83 0.97
C ILE A 188 -31.27 6.65 -0.51
N CYS A 189 -31.20 5.40 -0.98
CA CYS A 189 -30.95 5.13 -2.38
C CYS A 189 -32.19 5.45 -3.23
N LEU A 190 -32.06 6.32 -4.23
CA LEU A 190 -33.15 6.66 -5.15
C LEU A 190 -33.57 5.49 -6.06
N LYS A 191 -32.71 4.49 -6.23
CA LYS A 191 -32.95 3.33 -7.11
C LYS A 191 -33.58 2.13 -6.38
N CYS A 192 -33.08 1.78 -5.19
CA CYS A 192 -33.52 0.59 -4.45
C CYS A 192 -34.13 0.88 -3.08
N SER A 193 -34.24 2.15 -2.70
CA SER A 193 -34.80 2.63 -1.41
C SER A 193 -34.08 2.13 -0.14
N GLN A 194 -32.96 1.42 -0.27
CA GLN A 194 -32.18 0.96 0.88
C GLN A 194 -31.53 2.13 1.61
N PRO A 195 -31.63 2.20 2.95
CA PRO A 195 -30.96 3.19 3.75
C PRO A 195 -29.49 2.83 4.00
N PHE A 196 -28.63 3.82 4.09
CA PHE A 196 -27.24 3.65 4.47
C PHE A 196 -26.78 4.76 5.40
N LYS A 197 -26.74 4.52 6.71
CA LYS A 197 -26.48 5.58 7.70
C LYS A 197 -25.08 6.19 7.59
N THR A 198 -24.08 5.38 7.24
CA THR A 198 -22.65 5.74 7.29
C THR A 198 -22.02 5.96 5.93
N GLY A 199 -22.79 6.06 4.84
CA GLY A 199 -22.22 6.12 3.49
C GLY A 199 -21.34 7.33 3.20
N HIS A 200 -21.51 8.42 3.95
CA HIS A 200 -20.62 9.57 3.92
C HIS A 200 -19.17 9.26 4.34
N ILE A 201 -18.94 8.21 5.15
CA ILE A 201 -17.60 7.81 5.57
C ILE A 201 -16.80 7.32 4.36
N GLU A 202 -17.36 6.42 3.57
CA GLU A 202 -16.69 5.90 2.36
C GLU A 202 -16.52 7.00 1.31
N ALA A 203 -17.56 7.79 1.05
CA ALA A 203 -17.47 8.89 0.08
C ALA A 203 -16.37 9.91 0.41
N ILE A 204 -16.13 10.21 1.70
CA ILE A 204 -15.06 11.13 2.12
C ILE A 204 -13.68 10.46 2.06
N LYS A 205 -13.58 9.15 2.27
CA LYS A 205 -12.32 8.42 2.03
C LYS A 205 -11.93 8.46 0.56
N ASP A 206 -12.88 8.16 -0.31
CA ASP A 206 -12.67 8.17 -1.76
C ASP A 206 -12.22 9.55 -2.21
N TYR A 207 -12.84 10.60 -1.68
CA TYR A 207 -12.39 11.98 -1.92
C TYR A 207 -10.93 12.22 -1.50
N PHE A 208 -10.54 11.83 -0.28
CA PHE A 208 -9.17 12.04 0.18
C PHE A 208 -8.15 11.24 -0.62
N LEU A 209 -8.55 10.07 -1.16
CA LEU A 209 -7.71 9.23 -1.99
C LEU A 209 -7.55 9.77 -3.41
N LEU A 210 -8.62 10.31 -4.00
CA LEU A 210 -8.67 10.69 -5.41
C LEU A 210 -8.35 12.17 -5.67
N ILE A 211 -8.69 13.06 -4.72
CA ILE A 211 -8.61 14.51 -4.94
C ILE A 211 -7.46 15.13 -4.14
N LYS A 212 -7.59 15.24 -2.81
CA LYS A 212 -6.58 15.87 -1.95
C LYS A 212 -6.81 15.54 -0.48
N PRO A 213 -5.79 15.60 0.40
CA PRO A 213 -5.89 15.18 1.80
C PRO A 213 -6.57 16.19 2.74
N THR A 214 -7.29 17.18 2.18
CA THR A 214 -7.98 18.23 2.97
C THR A 214 -9.33 18.56 2.36
N ILE A 215 -10.30 18.89 3.20
CA ILE A 215 -11.63 19.27 2.77
C ILE A 215 -12.16 20.43 3.61
N THR A 216 -12.82 21.39 2.97
CA THR A 216 -13.57 22.46 3.61
C THR A 216 -15.03 22.04 3.82
N ASN A 217 -15.79 22.81 4.62
CA ASN A 217 -17.23 22.59 4.75
C ASN A 217 -17.95 22.74 3.39
N HIS A 218 -17.57 23.73 2.58
CA HIS A 218 -18.18 23.95 1.27
C HIS A 218 -17.92 22.78 0.32
N GLU A 219 -16.67 22.32 0.22
CA GLU A 219 -16.32 21.16 -0.61
C GLU A 219 -17.08 19.91 -0.16
N CYS A 220 -17.11 19.63 1.15
CA CYS A 220 -17.86 18.50 1.70
C CYS A 220 -19.36 18.56 1.36
N GLN A 221 -19.94 19.76 1.40
CA GLN A 221 -21.34 19.96 1.03
C GLN A 221 -21.57 19.60 -0.44
N THR A 222 -20.72 20.10 -1.34
CA THR A 222 -20.79 19.83 -2.78
C THR A 222 -20.59 18.36 -3.08
N ILE A 223 -19.55 17.74 -2.52
CA ILE A 223 -19.19 16.33 -2.79
C ILE A 223 -20.25 15.36 -2.29
N LEU A 224 -20.88 15.65 -1.16
CA LEU A 224 -21.89 14.76 -0.58
C LEU A 224 -23.32 15.15 -0.97
N HIS A 225 -23.51 16.18 -1.80
CA HIS A 225 -24.82 16.75 -2.15
C HIS A 225 -25.68 17.07 -0.92
N LEU A 226 -25.07 17.60 0.14
CA LEU A 226 -25.79 17.92 1.38
C LEU A 226 -26.60 19.22 1.23
N PRO A 227 -27.82 19.28 1.78
CA PRO A 227 -28.73 20.38 1.51
C PRO A 227 -28.33 21.70 2.18
N THR A 228 -27.59 21.66 3.30
CA THR A 228 -27.17 22.88 4.02
C THR A 228 -25.79 22.74 4.67
N SER A 229 -25.09 23.87 4.83
CA SER A 229 -23.79 23.94 5.51
C SER A 229 -23.83 23.45 6.96
N ASP A 230 -24.95 23.66 7.67
CA ASP A 230 -25.12 23.20 9.05
C ASP A 230 -25.20 21.67 9.16
N ILE A 231 -25.89 21.02 8.22
CA ILE A 231 -25.90 19.56 8.13
C ILE A 231 -24.50 19.06 7.81
N THR A 232 -23.82 19.67 6.86
CA THR A 232 -22.42 19.34 6.51
C THR A 232 -21.49 19.46 7.71
N ARG A 233 -21.65 20.48 8.55
CA ARG A 233 -20.86 20.63 9.77
C ARG A 233 -21.08 19.46 10.74
N LYS A 234 -22.32 19.02 10.92
CA LYS A 234 -22.64 17.86 11.77
C LYS A 234 -22.01 16.58 11.22
N VAL A 235 -22.06 16.37 9.92
CA VAL A 235 -21.39 15.24 9.25
C VAL A 235 -19.87 15.29 9.48
N LEU A 236 -19.22 16.43 9.22
CA LEU A 236 -17.77 16.60 9.45
C LEU A 236 -17.35 16.39 10.90
N ILE A 237 -18.15 16.86 11.86
CA ILE A 237 -17.90 16.61 13.30
C ILE A 237 -18.00 15.11 13.61
N SER A 238 -18.98 14.40 13.03
CA SER A 238 -19.14 12.96 13.26
C SER A 238 -17.99 12.11 12.70
N LEU A 239 -17.27 12.61 11.70
CA LEU A 239 -16.09 11.95 11.12
C LEU A 239 -14.84 12.04 12.01
N ASN A 240 -14.83 12.93 13.01
CA ASN A 240 -13.70 13.14 13.92
C ASN A 240 -12.36 13.36 13.19
N LEU A 241 -12.39 14.17 12.12
CA LEU A 241 -11.21 14.50 11.33
C LEU A 241 -10.30 15.50 12.07
N PRO A 242 -8.96 15.38 11.96
CA PRO A 242 -8.06 16.43 12.44
C PRO A 242 -8.37 17.76 11.75
N THR A 243 -8.24 18.87 12.47
CA THR A 243 -8.56 20.21 11.92
C THR A 243 -7.44 21.21 12.13
N THR A 244 -7.24 22.09 11.16
CA THR A 244 -6.48 23.34 11.35
C THR A 244 -7.37 24.55 11.11
N GLY A 245 -7.12 25.63 11.83
CA GLY A 245 -7.93 26.85 11.78
C GLY A 245 -9.18 26.82 12.68
N HIS A 246 -9.65 28.01 13.03
CA HIS A 246 -10.68 28.18 14.07
C HIS A 246 -12.07 28.58 13.53
N THR A 247 -12.16 29.12 12.30
CA THR A 247 -13.39 29.78 11.80
C THR A 247 -13.72 29.40 10.36
N LYS A 248 -13.94 30.37 9.47
CA LYS A 248 -14.41 30.18 8.08
C LYS A 248 -13.40 29.46 7.18
N ASN A 249 -12.13 29.51 7.58
CA ASN A 249 -11.01 28.86 6.89
C ASN A 249 -10.60 27.54 7.58
N ARG A 250 -11.51 26.91 8.35
CA ARG A 250 -11.23 25.61 8.96
C ARG A 250 -11.06 24.57 7.85
N LEU A 251 -9.91 23.91 7.87
CA LEU A 251 -9.59 22.75 7.03
C LEU A 251 -9.71 21.49 7.86
N TYR A 252 -10.41 20.50 7.32
CA TYR A 252 -10.47 19.15 7.85
C TYR A 252 -9.48 18.30 7.08
N HIS A 253 -8.61 17.58 7.78
CA HIS A 253 -7.54 16.77 7.20
C HIS A 253 -7.94 15.31 7.16
N GLN A 254 -7.38 14.57 6.21
CA GLN A 254 -7.49 13.11 6.18
C GLN A 254 -7.03 12.48 7.50
N TRP A 255 -7.62 11.35 7.88
CA TRP A 255 -7.18 10.56 9.04
C TRP A 255 -5.69 10.18 8.95
N LEU A 256 -4.95 10.30 10.06
CA LEU A 256 -3.53 10.00 10.12
C LEU A 256 -3.26 8.50 10.28
N GLY A 257 -2.60 7.87 9.29
CA GLY A 257 -2.01 6.53 9.44
C GLY A 257 -2.96 5.46 10.00
N SER A 258 -2.42 4.48 10.75
CA SER A 258 -3.12 3.33 11.33
C SER A 258 -4.35 3.65 12.20
N GLN A 259 -4.62 4.92 12.53
CA GLN A 259 -5.86 5.33 13.16
C GLN A 259 -7.07 5.23 12.23
N SER A 260 -6.88 5.33 10.91
CA SER A 260 -7.95 5.09 9.94
C SER A 260 -8.63 3.74 10.17
N TYR A 261 -7.88 2.63 10.18
CA TYR A 261 -8.44 1.29 10.35
C TYR A 261 -9.03 1.05 11.76
N LEU A 262 -8.36 1.49 12.82
CA LEU A 262 -8.79 1.26 14.21
C LEU A 262 -10.01 2.09 14.61
N ILE A 263 -10.09 3.37 14.18
CA ILE A 263 -11.26 4.22 14.42
C ILE A 263 -12.46 3.67 13.64
N LEU A 264 -12.24 3.17 12.42
CA LEU A 264 -13.27 2.53 11.60
C LEU A 264 -13.75 1.22 12.21
N GLU A 265 -12.85 0.34 12.65
CA GLU A 265 -13.22 -0.91 13.32
C GLU A 265 -14.00 -0.62 14.61
N GLU A 266 -13.57 0.33 15.43
CA GLU A 266 -14.33 0.72 16.62
C GLU A 266 -15.71 1.30 16.30
N GLN A 267 -15.84 2.11 15.25
CA GLN A 267 -17.13 2.68 14.83
C GLN A 267 -18.06 1.61 14.24
N LEU A 268 -17.54 0.67 13.45
CA LEU A 268 -18.29 -0.47 12.90
C LEU A 268 -18.69 -1.46 14.02
N LEU A 269 -17.82 -1.72 14.99
CA LEU A 269 -18.08 -2.60 16.14
C LEU A 269 -19.12 -1.99 17.11
N LYS A 270 -19.02 -0.69 17.43
CA LYS A 270 -20.01 0.02 18.26
C LYS A 270 -21.40 0.03 17.61
N GLN A 271 -21.50 -0.05 16.28
CA GLN A 271 -22.78 -0.04 15.57
C GLN A 271 -23.39 -1.43 15.37
N ASN A 272 -22.58 -2.49 15.19
CA ASN A 272 -23.06 -3.88 15.20
C ASN A 272 -23.68 -4.29 16.55
N GLN A 273 -23.30 -3.63 17.65
CA GLN A 273 -23.95 -3.79 18.96
C GLN A 273 -25.31 -3.07 19.06
N ILE A 274 -25.58 -2.06 18.24
CA ILE A 274 -26.85 -1.31 18.21
C ILE A 274 -27.89 -2.00 17.31
N GLN A 275 -27.47 -2.78 16.31
CA GLN A 275 -28.38 -3.57 15.46
C GLN A 275 -28.82 -4.91 16.08
N ARG A 276 -28.27 -5.30 17.23
CA ARG A 276 -28.66 -6.52 17.99
C ARG A 276 -29.54 -6.21 19.22
N ARG A 277 -30.14 -5.03 19.29
CA ARG A 277 -31.14 -4.65 20.29
C ARG A 277 -32.42 -4.17 19.63
#